data_AF-A0A848W2D2-F1
#
_entry.id   AF-A0A848W2D2-F1
#
_cell.length_a   1.000
_cell.length_b   1.000
_cell.length_c   1.000
_cell.angle_alpha   90.00
_cell.angle_beta   90.00
_cell.angle_gamma   90.00
#
_symmetry.space_group_name_H-M   'P 1'
#
loop_
_entity.id
_entity.type
_entity.pdbx_description
1 polymer ?
#
loop_
_entity_poly.entity_id
_entity_poly.type
_entity_poly.pdbx_seq_one_letter_code
_entity_poly.pdbx_strand_id
1 'polypeptide(L)'
;MAKRPAKKSPVPDLANDDIGEAQRLELWRLQLECRHLEQRANDLFFQNLIKGTSHLGLGQEAIASGFAGAMHADDYTFCTYRGHNHT
;
A
#
# COMPACT_ATOMS: atom_id res chain seq x y z
N MET A 1 31.84 11.35 38.48
CA MET A 1 30.50 10.74 38.38
C MET A 1 30.35 10.11 37.00
N ALA A 2 30.40 8.78 36.89
CA ALA A 2 30.27 8.10 35.61
C ALA A 2 28.81 8.18 35.11
N LYS A 3 28.60 8.70 33.90
CA LYS A 3 27.27 8.71 33.24
C LYS A 3 26.81 7.27 33.04
N ARG A 4 25.61 6.96 33.54
CA ARG A 4 24.94 5.67 33.32
C ARG A 4 24.66 5.50 31.82
N PRO A 5 24.95 4.33 31.22
CA PRO A 5 24.64 4.10 29.82
C PRO A 5 23.12 4.13 29.62
N ALA A 6 22.67 4.82 28.57
CA ALA A 6 21.26 4.89 28.19
C ALA A 6 20.75 3.47 27.90
N LYS A 7 19.61 3.09 28.49
CA LYS A 7 18.91 1.83 28.15
C LYS A 7 18.47 1.92 26.69
N LYS A 8 18.94 1.01 25.84
CA LYS A 8 18.38 0.81 24.49
C LYS A 8 16.89 0.51 24.66
N SER A 9 16.06 1.26 23.95
CA SER A 9 14.62 1.01 23.82
C SER A 9 14.40 -0.42 23.30
N PRO A 10 13.35 -1.13 23.75
CA PRO A 10 13.11 -2.53 23.40
C PRO A 10 12.57 -2.70 21.97
N VAL A 11 12.55 -1.64 21.17
CA VAL A 11 12.03 -1.67 19.81
C VAL A 11 13.04 -2.46 18.97
N PRO A 12 12.62 -3.53 18.28
CA PRO A 12 13.50 -4.25 17.37
C PRO A 12 14.07 -3.26 16.35
N ASP A 13 15.33 -3.45 15.95
CA ASP A 13 15.93 -2.71 14.83
C ASP A 13 15.24 -3.20 13.54
N LEU A 14 14.07 -2.62 13.25
CA LEU A 14 13.28 -2.93 12.08
C LEU A 14 13.94 -2.21 10.90
N ALA A 15 14.61 -2.97 10.04
CA ALA A 15 15.06 -2.46 8.75
C ALA A 15 13.86 -1.81 8.04
N ASN A 16 14.02 -0.54 7.60
CA ASN A 16 13.01 0.32 6.96
C ASN A 16 12.01 1.05 7.90
N ASP A 17 12.43 1.45 9.11
CA ASP A 17 11.67 2.39 9.98
C ASP A 17 11.94 3.88 9.64
N ASP A 18 12.61 4.17 8.52
CA ASP A 18 13.03 5.53 8.14
C ASP A 18 11.89 6.48 7.74
N ILE A 19 10.70 5.93 7.44
CA ILE A 19 9.52 6.70 7.03
C ILE A 19 8.57 7.07 8.18
N GLY A 20 8.82 6.57 9.40
CA GLY A 20 7.99 6.84 10.58
C GLY A 20 6.65 6.09 10.63
N GLU A 21 6.10 5.97 11.85
CA GLU A 21 4.90 5.16 12.11
C GLU A 21 3.65 5.64 11.37
N ALA A 22 3.42 6.96 11.34
CA ALA A 22 2.27 7.56 10.67
C ALA A 22 2.23 7.19 9.17
N GLN A 23 3.38 7.27 8.49
CA GLN A 23 3.47 6.93 7.07
C GLN A 23 3.23 5.42 6.86
N ARG A 24 3.77 4.56 7.72
CA ARG A 24 3.52 3.11 7.65
C ARG A 24 2.05 2.76 7.81
N LEU A 25 1.36 3.40 8.75
CA LEU A 25 -0.06 3.18 8.98
C LEU A 25 -0.88 3.63 7.77
N GLU A 26 -0.52 4.74 7.14
CA GLU A 26 -1.21 5.21 5.94
C GLU A 26 -0.98 4.29 4.74
N LEU A 27 0.26 3.85 4.51
CA LEU A 27 0.57 2.86 3.47
C LEU A 27 -0.18 1.55 3.71
N TRP A 28 -0.24 1.08 4.95
CA TRP A 28 -1.00 -0.11 5.31
C TRP A 28 -2.50 0.05 5.03
N ARG A 29 -3.07 1.20 5.39
CA ARG A 29 -4.47 1.53 5.11
C ARG A 29 -4.77 1.50 3.62
N LEU A 30 -3.92 2.12 2.79
CA LEU A 30 -4.05 2.13 1.34
C LEU A 30 -3.94 0.71 0.74
N GLN A 31 -3.04 -0.13 1.25
CA GLN A 31 -2.92 -1.51 0.79
C GLN A 31 -4.18 -2.33 1.09
N LEU A 32 -4.77 -2.15 2.27
CA LEU A 32 -6.03 -2.79 2.63
C LEU A 32 -7.19 -2.32 1.75
N GLU A 33 -7.24 -1.03 1.47
CA GLU A 33 -8.27 -0.45 0.59
C GLU A 33 -8.20 -1.05 -0.83
N CYS A 34 -7.01 -1.08 -1.44
CA CYS A 34 -6.77 -1.73 -2.72
C CYS A 34 -7.18 -3.22 -2.68
N ARG A 35 -6.76 -3.95 -1.65
CA ARG A 35 -7.07 -5.37 -1.47
C ARG A 35 -8.58 -5.61 -1.43
N HIS A 36 -9.32 -4.81 -0.66
CA HIS A 36 -10.76 -4.97 -0.52
C HIS A 36 -11.51 -4.61 -1.80
N LEU A 37 -11.08 -3.56 -2.50
CA LEU A 37 -11.63 -3.19 -3.79
C LEU A 37 -11.47 -4.33 -4.81
N GLU A 38 -10.27 -4.88 -4.92
CA GLU A 38 -9.97 -5.95 -5.88
C GLU A 38 -10.69 -7.26 -5.55
N GLN A 39 -10.77 -7.63 -4.26
CA GLN A 39 -11.58 -8.78 -3.84
C GLN A 39 -13.05 -8.57 -4.16
N ARG A 40 -13.59 -7.37 -3.93
CA ARG A 40 -14.98 -7.08 -4.24
C ARG A 40 -15.23 -7.09 -5.74
N ALA A 41 -14.31 -6.55 -6.55
CA ALA A 41 -14.38 -6.60 -8.00
C ALA A 41 -14.37 -8.06 -8.50
N ASN A 42 -13.54 -8.92 -7.90
CA ASN A 42 -13.52 -10.34 -8.20
C ASN A 42 -14.87 -11.02 -7.92
N ASP A 43 -15.46 -10.77 -6.75
CA ASP A 43 -16.76 -11.35 -6.39
C ASP A 43 -17.86 -10.92 -7.36
N LEU A 44 -17.90 -9.62 -7.69
CA LEU A 44 -18.87 -9.05 -8.63
C LEU A 44 -18.67 -9.58 -10.05
N PHE A 45 -17.43 -9.86 -10.45
CA PHE A 45 -17.12 -10.51 -11.72
C PHE A 45 -17.71 -11.93 -11.77
N PHE A 46 -17.51 -12.75 -10.74
CA PHE A 46 -18.09 -14.09 -10.68
C PHE A 46 -19.62 -14.10 -10.52
N GLN A 47 -20.21 -13.03 -9.97
CA GLN A 47 -21.66 -12.81 -9.97
C GLN A 47 -22.19 -12.32 -11.32
N ASN A 48 -21.33 -12.17 -12.34
CA ASN A 48 -21.67 -11.66 -13.66
C ASN A 48 -22.25 -10.22 -13.60
N LEU A 49 -21.89 -9.43 -12.59
CA LEU A 49 -22.28 -8.03 -12.45
C LEU A 49 -21.25 -7.09 -13.09
N ILE A 50 -19.97 -7.47 -13.07
CA ILE A 50 -18.92 -6.83 -13.87
C ILE A 50 -18.79 -7.60 -15.19
N LYS A 51 -18.87 -6.88 -16.31
CA LYS A 51 -18.81 -7.46 -17.67
C LYS A 51 -17.43 -7.25 -18.29
N GLY A 52 -17.10 -8.09 -19.28
CA GLY A 52 -15.83 -8.00 -20.01
C GLY A 52 -14.72 -8.81 -19.34
N THR A 53 -13.50 -8.30 -19.35
CA THR A 53 -12.35 -8.90 -18.67
C THR A 53 -11.96 -8.05 -17.47
N SER A 54 -11.62 -8.70 -16.35
CA SER A 54 -11.12 -8.03 -15.15
C SER A 54 -9.68 -8.48 -14.87
N HIS A 55 -8.78 -7.52 -14.66
CA HIS A 55 -7.36 -7.78 -14.38
C HIS A 55 -7.00 -7.23 -13.00
N LEU A 56 -7.05 -8.10 -12.00
CA LEU A 56 -6.93 -7.71 -10.60
C LEU A 56 -5.48 -7.50 -10.17
N GLY A 57 -5.15 -6.37 -9.55
CA GLY A 57 -3.88 -6.09 -8.89
C GLY A 57 -3.68 -6.79 -7.54
N LEU A 58 -4.40 -7.89 -7.25
CA LEU A 58 -4.27 -8.64 -6.00
C LEU A 58 -2.82 -9.10 -5.78
N GLY A 59 -2.26 -8.76 -4.61
CA GLY A 59 -0.88 -9.05 -4.25
C GLY A 59 0.14 -7.99 -4.70
N GLN A 60 -0.31 -6.94 -5.43
CA GLN A 60 0.54 -5.85 -5.92
C GLN A 60 0.26 -4.51 -5.20
N GLU A 61 -0.46 -4.53 -4.09
CA GLU A 61 -0.94 -3.32 -3.41
C GLU A 61 0.22 -2.48 -2.83
N ALA A 62 1.30 -3.13 -2.42
CA ALA A 62 2.50 -2.44 -1.93
C ALA A 62 3.17 -1.57 -3.01
N ILE A 63 3.12 -1.99 -4.28
CA ILE A 63 3.66 -1.22 -5.40
C ILE A 63 2.84 0.07 -5.57
N ALA A 64 1.52 -0.07 -5.62
CA ALA A 64 0.60 1.06 -5.78
C ALA A 64 0.69 2.07 -4.63
N SER A 65 0.58 1.60 -3.39
CA SER A 65 0.65 2.46 -2.20
C SER A 65 2.00 3.14 -2.03
N GLY A 66 3.12 2.42 -2.27
CA GLY A 66 4.45 3.00 -2.22
C GLY A 66 4.69 4.02 -3.32
N PHE A 67 4.26 3.72 -4.55
CA PHE A 67 4.33 4.64 -5.70
C PHE A 67 3.52 5.91 -5.43
N ALA A 68 2.24 5.79 -5.07
CA ALA A 68 1.38 6.93 -4.78
C ALA A 68 1.88 7.77 -3.60
N GLY A 69 2.43 7.13 -2.56
CA GLY A 69 2.99 7.82 -1.40
C GLY A 69 4.26 8.63 -1.70
N ALA A 70 4.94 8.35 -2.80
CA ALA A 70 6.15 9.07 -3.23
C ALA A 70 5.86 10.15 -4.30
N MET A 71 4.65 10.18 -4.86
CA MET A 71 4.26 11.15 -5.89
C MET A 71 3.92 12.52 -5.28
N HIS A 72 4.17 13.57 -6.06
CA HIS A 72 3.59 14.88 -5.83
C HIS A 72 2.22 15.00 -6.52
N ALA A 73 1.44 16.00 -6.12
CA ALA A 73 0.09 16.22 -6.63
C ALA A 73 0.04 16.58 -8.12
N ASP A 74 1.15 17.07 -8.69
CA ASP A 74 1.31 17.45 -10.09
C ASP A 74 2.00 16.37 -10.95
N ASP A 75 2.35 15.23 -10.36
CA ASP A 75 2.92 14.10 -11.10
C ASP A 75 1.82 13.35 -11.89
N TYR A 76 2.19 12.88 -13.08
CA TYR A 76 1.30 12.08 -13.93
C TYR A 76 1.58 10.58 -13.76
N THR A 77 0.51 9.79 -13.68
CA THR A 77 0.56 8.32 -13.69
C THR A 77 -0.15 7.77 -14.93
N PHE A 78 0.43 6.73 -15.52
CA PHE A 78 -0.17 6.02 -16.65
C PHE A 78 -0.17 4.52 -16.34
N CYS A 79 -1.33 3.90 -16.51
CA CYS A 79 -1.53 2.50 -16.18
C CYS A 79 -1.85 1.69 -17.43
N THR A 80 -1.51 0.40 -17.41
CA THR A 80 -1.96 -0.56 -18.42
C THR A 80 -3.32 -1.15 -18.02
N TYR A 81 -3.65 -2.36 -18.48
CA TYR A 81 -4.93 -3.02 -18.19
C TYR A 81 -5.11 -3.46 -16.73
N ARG A 82 -4.07 -3.39 -15.88
CA ARG A 82 -4.12 -3.71 -14.44
C ARG A 82 -4.04 -2.43 -13.58
N GLY A 83 -4.85 -1.45 -13.93
CA GLY A 83 -4.74 -0.09 -13.38
C GLY A 83 -5.52 0.20 -12.10
N HIS A 84 -6.36 -0.72 -11.60
CA HIS A 84 -7.32 -0.40 -10.53
C HIS A 84 -6.69 0.21 -9.27
N ASN A 85 -5.49 -0.26 -8.90
CA ASN A 85 -4.80 0.22 -7.70
C ASN A 85 -4.02 1.53 -7.93
N HIS A 86 -3.92 2.04 -9.16
CA HIS A 86 -3.02 3.13 -9.54
C HIS A 86 -3.75 4.44 -9.92
N THR A 87 -5.06 4.51 -9.65
CA THR A 87 -5.94 5.68 -9.82
C THR A 87 -6.49 6.13 -8.47
#